data_AF-A0A1U7UKJ6-F1
#
_entry.id   AF-A0A1U7UKJ6-F1
#
_cell.length_a   1.000
_cell.length_b   1.000
_cell.length_c   1.000
_cell.angle_alpha   90.00
_cell.angle_beta   90.00
_cell.angle_gamma   90.00
#
_symmetry.space_group_name_H-M   'P 1'
#
loop_
_entity.id
_entity.type
_entity.pdbx_description
1 polymer ?
#
loop_
_entity_poly.entity_id
_entity_poly.type
_entity_poly.pdbx_seq_one_letter_code
_entity_poly.pdbx_strand_id
1 'polypeptide(L)'
;MESGLQSILTLVLIAEFMTGNLSNGFIILINCIDWVNKKKLFLVDQILIFLAISRIILVWEILANWFIVLHYPALFVVGTELRIVIFTWIVANHFSLWLATILSIFYLLKIASFSSSTFLYLKWRVKKVILMILLGTLVFLFLNVLQIHIHIKDWLDPYGRNTTWNSRMSDFATFSWQIKFTVTIFSLIPFTVALISFLLLIFSLWKHLRKMQLNSKGLKDLKTKAHINALKTVISFLLLYASFFLSLLISWISDLYQNKLVHMLCLAMGSIYPAIHSFILIWGNAKLRQAFLLMTAKVCAKR
;
A
#
# COMPACT_ATOMS: atom_id res chain seq x y z
N MET A 1 -20.81 -24.57 6.00
CA MET A 1 -19.72 -24.23 5.07
C MET A 1 -19.26 -22.79 5.24
N GLU A 2 -20.18 -21.83 5.38
CA GLU A 2 -19.86 -20.40 5.61
C GLU A 2 -19.06 -20.13 6.91
N SER A 3 -19.39 -20.80 8.02
CA SER A 3 -18.67 -20.62 9.30
C SER A 3 -17.20 -21.07 9.27
N GLY A 4 -16.90 -22.15 8.55
CA GLY A 4 -15.53 -22.67 8.39
C GLY A 4 -14.66 -21.73 7.55
N LEU A 5 -15.18 -21.27 6.41
CA LEU A 5 -14.48 -20.31 5.54
C LEU A 5 -14.23 -18.98 6.27
N GLN A 6 -15.23 -18.47 6.98
CA GLN A 6 -15.11 -17.26 7.78
C GLN A 6 -14.05 -17.38 8.88
N SER A 7 -13.95 -18.54 9.53
CA SER A 7 -12.91 -18.82 10.53
C SER A 7 -11.52 -18.83 9.91
N ILE A 8 -11.36 -19.46 8.73
CA ILE A 8 -10.11 -19.46 7.98
C ILE A 8 -9.70 -18.04 7.58
N LEU A 9 -10.62 -17.25 7.03
CA LEU A 9 -10.34 -15.86 6.64
C LEU A 9 -9.98 -14.98 7.85
N THR A 10 -10.62 -15.20 9.00
CA THR A 10 -10.28 -14.49 10.24
C THR A 10 -8.87 -14.86 10.72
N LEU A 11 -8.49 -16.14 10.66
CA LEU A 11 -7.13 -16.59 11.01
C LEU A 11 -6.08 -15.97 10.08
N VAL A 12 -6.35 -15.96 8.77
CA VAL A 12 -5.49 -15.32 7.77
C VAL A 12 -5.33 -13.83 8.06
N LEU A 13 -6.43 -13.12 8.35
CA LEU A 13 -6.41 -11.71 8.67
C LEU A 13 -5.60 -11.40 9.94
N ILE A 14 -5.75 -12.22 10.99
CA ILE A 14 -4.95 -12.07 12.23
C ILE A 14 -3.47 -12.30 11.95
N ALA A 15 -3.13 -13.33 11.17
CA ALA A 15 -1.74 -13.59 10.79
C ALA A 15 -1.15 -12.41 10.00
N GLU A 16 -1.90 -11.86 9.05
CA GLU A 16 -1.52 -10.68 8.27
C GLU A 16 -1.40 -9.44 9.13
N PHE A 17 -2.29 -9.24 10.10
CA PHE A 17 -2.23 -8.14 11.05
C PHE A 17 -0.93 -8.19 11.87
N MET A 18 -0.63 -9.35 12.47
CA MET A 18 0.59 -9.53 13.27
C MET A 18 1.84 -9.30 12.41
N THR A 19 1.84 -9.88 11.22
CA THR A 19 2.93 -9.79 10.25
C THR A 19 3.14 -8.35 9.74
N GLY A 20 2.04 -7.67 9.42
CA GLY A 20 2.03 -6.29 8.95
C GLY A 20 2.57 -5.34 10.01
N ASN A 21 2.11 -5.46 11.25
CA ASN A 21 2.61 -4.64 12.36
C ASN A 21 4.10 -4.91 12.63
N LEU A 22 4.52 -6.17 12.66
CA LEU A 22 5.91 -6.54 12.92
C LEU A 22 6.85 -5.97 11.84
N SER A 23 6.52 -6.19 10.57
CA SER A 23 7.36 -5.76 9.45
C SER A 23 7.40 -4.23 9.30
N ASN A 24 6.25 -3.55 9.34
CA ASN A 24 6.20 -2.09 9.26
C ASN A 24 6.82 -1.43 10.49
N GLY A 25 6.55 -1.96 11.70
CA GLY A 25 7.16 -1.50 12.94
C GLY A 25 8.69 -1.64 12.93
N PHE A 26 9.22 -2.74 12.39
CA PHE A 26 10.65 -2.92 12.20
C PHE A 26 11.26 -1.86 11.27
N ILE A 27 10.59 -1.54 10.15
CA ILE A 27 11.03 -0.48 9.24
C ILE A 27 11.12 0.87 9.98
N ILE A 28 10.10 1.23 10.77
CA ILE A 28 10.10 2.48 11.54
C ILE A 28 11.25 2.47 12.54
N LEU A 29 11.37 1.41 13.34
CA LEU A 29 12.38 1.29 14.38
C LEU A 29 13.81 1.47 13.84
N ILE A 30 14.17 0.73 12.78
CA ILE A 30 15.54 0.79 12.23
C ILE A 30 15.84 2.18 11.65
N ASN A 31 14.87 2.82 10.99
CA ASN A 31 15.08 4.16 10.46
C ASN A 31 15.15 5.23 11.57
N CYS A 32 14.39 5.09 12.65
CA CYS A 32 14.48 5.97 13.82
C CYS A 32 15.82 5.82 14.56
N ILE A 33 16.31 4.59 14.76
CA ILE A 33 17.64 4.34 15.35
C ILE A 33 18.73 5.00 14.49
N ASP A 34 18.65 4.83 13.17
CA ASP A 34 19.61 5.42 12.23
C ASP A 34 19.60 6.96 12.30
N TRP A 35 18.42 7.56 12.43
CA TRP A 35 18.26 8.99 12.61
C TRP A 35 18.88 9.50 13.91
N VAL A 36 18.64 8.82 15.04
CA VAL A 36 19.21 9.19 16.33
C VAL A 36 20.74 9.12 16.30
N ASN A 37 21.29 8.07 15.67
CA ASN A 37 22.73 7.85 15.59
C ASN A 37 23.44 8.81 14.64
N LYS A 38 22.86 9.06 13.46
CA LYS A 38 23.49 9.90 12.42
C LYS A 38 23.10 11.37 12.50
N LYS A 39 22.14 11.72 13.37
CA LYS A 39 21.50 13.05 13.47
C LYS A 39 20.97 13.59 12.14
N LYS A 40 20.73 12.70 11.18
CA LYS A 40 20.31 13.03 9.82
C LYS A 40 19.39 11.95 9.29
N LEU A 41 18.26 12.37 8.73
CA LEU A 41 17.26 11.49 8.15
C LEU A 41 17.26 11.67 6.63
N PHE A 42 17.57 10.62 5.87
CA PHE A 42 17.57 10.70 4.41
C PHE A 42 16.13 10.65 3.86
N LEU A 43 15.91 11.27 2.69
CA LEU A 43 14.59 11.33 2.05
C LEU A 43 13.93 9.95 1.87
N VAL A 44 14.70 8.92 1.52
CA VAL A 44 14.18 7.56 1.35
C VAL A 44 13.73 6.98 2.69
N ASP A 45 14.50 7.23 3.75
CA ASP A 45 14.16 6.77 5.10
C ASP A 45 12.90 7.47 5.62
N GLN A 46 12.72 8.77 5.30
CA GLN A 46 11.47 9.51 5.55
C GLN A 46 10.28 8.85 4.86
N ILE A 47 10.38 8.59 3.55
CA ILE A 47 9.32 7.94 2.77
C ILE A 47 8.98 6.57 3.36
N LEU A 48 9.98 5.78 3.74
CA LEU A 48 9.78 4.46 4.34
C LEU A 48 9.08 4.53 5.70
N ILE A 49 9.42 5.50 6.55
CA ILE A 49 8.74 5.71 7.84
C ILE A 49 7.27 6.07 7.60
N PHE A 50 6.98 7.10 6.79
CA PHE A 50 5.60 7.54 6.54
C PHE A 50 4.77 6.45 5.86
N LEU A 51 5.37 5.67 4.96
CA LEU A 51 4.73 4.53 4.31
C LEU A 51 4.42 3.42 5.32
N ALA A 52 5.33 3.14 6.25
CA ALA A 52 5.11 2.13 7.28
C ALA A 52 4.02 2.58 8.28
N ILE A 53 4.00 3.86 8.66
CA ILE A 53 2.95 4.41 9.55
C ILE A 53 1.58 4.31 8.88
N SER A 54 1.46 4.76 7.62
CA SER A 54 0.17 4.70 6.91
C SER A 54 -0.34 3.27 6.75
N ARG A 55 0.57 2.31 6.55
CA ARG A 55 0.22 0.88 6.47
C ARG A 55 -0.19 0.27 7.80
N ILE A 56 0.44 0.65 8.91
CA ILE A 56 0.00 0.23 10.23
C ILE A 56 -1.44 0.71 10.44
N ILE A 57 -1.73 1.99 10.20
CA ILE A 57 -3.08 2.53 10.31
C ILE A 57 -4.08 1.73 9.46
N LEU A 58 -3.75 1.46 8.19
CA LEU A 58 -4.61 0.64 7.32
C LEU A 58 -4.86 -0.77 7.85
N VAL A 59 -3.82 -1.44 8.35
CA VAL A 59 -3.94 -2.81 8.88
C VAL A 59 -4.85 -2.84 10.12
N TRP A 60 -4.77 -1.82 10.97
CA TRP A 60 -5.66 -1.66 12.11
C TRP A 60 -7.11 -1.36 11.68
N GLU A 61 -7.31 -0.48 10.71
CA GLU A 61 -8.63 -0.14 10.15
C GLU A 61 -9.30 -1.36 9.50
N ILE A 62 -8.56 -2.16 8.72
CA ILE A 62 -9.09 -3.39 8.12
C ILE A 62 -9.51 -4.39 9.21
N LEU A 63 -8.70 -4.55 10.25
CA LEU A 63 -9.02 -5.45 11.36
C LEU A 63 -10.28 -4.99 12.11
N ALA A 64 -10.37 -3.70 12.43
CA ALA A 64 -11.53 -3.12 13.08
C ALA A 64 -12.79 -3.31 12.22
N ASN A 65 -12.71 -2.99 10.93
CA ASN A 65 -13.82 -3.17 10.00
C ASN A 65 -14.27 -4.63 9.89
N TRP A 66 -13.32 -5.58 9.86
CA TRP A 66 -13.64 -7.02 9.85
C TRP A 66 -14.48 -7.42 11.06
N PHE A 67 -14.04 -7.08 12.27
CA PHE A 67 -14.78 -7.45 13.49
C PHE A 67 -16.12 -6.71 13.63
N ILE A 68 -16.21 -5.46 13.17
CA ILE A 68 -17.47 -4.72 13.14
C ILE A 68 -18.48 -5.40 12.22
N VAL A 69 -18.08 -5.75 10.98
CA VAL A 69 -18.94 -6.46 10.02
C VAL A 69 -19.34 -7.85 10.53
N LEU A 70 -18.46 -8.49 11.31
CA LEU A 70 -18.67 -9.83 11.83
C LEU A 70 -19.61 -9.90 13.03
N HIS A 71 -19.42 -9.01 14.01
CA HIS A 71 -20.07 -9.10 15.31
C HIS A 71 -21.11 -8.01 15.57
N TYR A 72 -20.98 -6.84 14.93
CA TYR A 72 -21.79 -5.67 15.25
C TYR A 72 -22.23 -4.87 14.01
N PRO A 73 -22.92 -5.49 13.03
CA PRO A 73 -23.36 -4.80 11.81
C PRO A 73 -24.31 -3.62 12.10
N ALA A 74 -25.00 -3.62 13.24
CA ALA A 74 -25.89 -2.53 13.67
C ALA A 74 -25.15 -1.28 14.18
N LEU A 75 -23.87 -1.37 14.55
CA LEU A 75 -23.07 -0.22 15.00
C LEU A 75 -22.60 0.68 13.85
N PHE A 76 -22.76 0.24 12.60
CA PHE A 76 -22.32 0.98 11.39
C PHE A 76 -23.13 2.27 11.11
N VAL A 77 -24.06 2.66 11.99
CA VAL A 77 -25.03 3.74 11.74
C VAL A 77 -24.75 5.00 12.59
N VAL A 78 -23.69 5.03 13.40
CA VAL A 78 -23.48 6.13 14.36
C VAL A 78 -22.57 7.24 13.82
N GLY A 79 -23.19 8.22 13.14
CA GLY A 79 -22.77 9.63 13.01
C GLY A 79 -21.27 9.95 12.91
N THR A 80 -20.79 10.81 13.82
CA THR A 80 -19.46 11.46 13.78
C THR A 80 -18.28 10.48 13.83
N GLU A 81 -18.43 9.34 14.53
CA GLU A 81 -17.37 8.32 14.65
C GLU A 81 -17.08 7.65 13.30
N LEU A 82 -18.14 7.31 12.55
CA LEU A 82 -18.00 6.76 11.20
C LEU A 82 -17.25 7.72 10.25
N ARG A 83 -17.50 9.02 10.40
CA ARG A 83 -16.82 10.05 9.61
C ARG A 83 -15.31 10.06 9.89
N ILE A 84 -14.90 9.94 11.15
CA ILE A 84 -13.48 9.90 11.55
C ILE A 84 -12.81 8.64 10.99
N VAL A 85 -13.47 7.48 11.11
CA VAL A 85 -12.98 6.20 10.56
C VAL A 85 -12.79 6.29 9.05
N ILE A 86 -13.79 6.80 8.32
CA ILE A 86 -13.74 6.96 6.86
C ILE A 86 -12.59 7.91 6.47
N PHE A 87 -12.48 9.08 7.10
CA PHE A 87 -11.40 10.03 6.81
C PHE A 87 -10.02 9.42 7.10
N THR A 88 -9.86 8.73 8.22
CA THR A 88 -8.60 8.08 8.59
C THR A 88 -8.22 7.01 7.57
N TRP A 89 -9.18 6.18 7.15
CA TRP A 89 -9.00 5.20 6.08
C TRP A 89 -8.51 5.86 4.78
N ILE A 90 -9.17 6.93 4.33
CA ILE A 90 -8.85 7.60 3.06
C ILE A 90 -7.44 8.17 3.09
N VAL A 91 -7.10 8.87 4.17
CA VAL A 91 -5.78 9.48 4.35
C VAL A 91 -4.71 8.40 4.40
N ALA A 92 -4.91 7.34 5.18
CA ALA A 92 -3.98 6.24 5.28
C ALA A 92 -3.79 5.51 3.95
N ASN A 93 -4.88 5.26 3.21
CA ASN A 93 -4.83 4.63 1.89
C ASN A 93 -4.11 5.52 0.88
N HIS A 94 -4.43 6.81 0.85
CA HIS A 94 -3.76 7.78 -0.01
C HIS A 94 -2.25 7.77 0.21
N PHE A 95 -1.80 7.94 1.46
CA PHE A 95 -0.36 7.95 1.75
C PHE A 95 0.29 6.59 1.46
N SER A 96 -0.37 5.47 1.76
CA SER A 96 0.15 4.13 1.44
C SER A 96 0.43 3.95 -0.05
N LEU A 97 -0.52 4.34 -0.91
CA LEU A 97 -0.40 4.21 -2.36
C LEU A 97 0.63 5.20 -2.93
N TRP A 98 0.49 6.48 -2.61
CA TRP A 98 1.34 7.51 -3.19
C TRP A 98 2.80 7.40 -2.74
N LEU A 99 3.07 7.06 -1.47
CA LEU A 99 4.44 6.85 -1.00
C LEU A 99 5.06 5.58 -1.63
N ALA A 100 4.27 4.52 -1.85
CA ALA A 100 4.74 3.37 -2.61
C ALA A 100 5.06 3.72 -4.07
N THR A 101 4.21 4.52 -4.73
CA THR A 101 4.44 5.01 -6.09
C THR A 101 5.69 5.89 -6.15
N ILE A 102 5.86 6.83 -5.22
CA ILE A 102 7.08 7.66 -5.12
C ILE A 102 8.32 6.79 -4.94
N LEU A 103 8.24 5.74 -4.12
CA LEU A 103 9.34 4.81 -3.92
C LEU A 103 9.67 4.03 -5.21
N SER A 104 8.65 3.65 -6.00
CA SER A 104 8.84 3.01 -7.30
C SER A 104 9.57 3.91 -8.30
N ILE A 105 9.20 5.20 -8.36
CA ILE A 105 9.87 6.22 -9.19
C ILE A 105 11.31 6.44 -8.70
N PHE A 106 11.52 6.50 -7.38
CA PHE A 106 12.86 6.62 -6.83
C PHE A 106 13.75 5.45 -7.25
N TYR A 107 13.26 4.21 -7.15
CA TYR A 107 14.00 3.04 -7.59
C TYR A 107 14.24 3.02 -9.10
N LEU A 108 13.25 3.44 -9.91
CA LEU A 108 13.42 3.61 -11.35
C LEU A 108 14.57 4.57 -11.64
N LEU A 109 14.55 5.79 -11.10
CA LEU A 109 15.57 6.81 -11.36
C LEU A 109 16.95 6.38 -10.85
N LYS A 110 17.00 5.64 -9.74
CA LYS A 110 18.26 5.17 -9.14
C LYS A 110 18.89 4.02 -9.92
N ILE A 111 18.10 3.02 -10.32
CA ILE A 111 18.59 1.74 -10.84
C ILE A 111 18.62 1.72 -12.36
N ALA A 112 17.61 2.29 -13.03
CA ALA A 112 17.54 2.23 -14.47
C ALA A 112 18.61 3.10 -15.14
N SER A 113 19.03 2.65 -16.32
CA SER A 113 20.11 3.22 -17.11
C SER A 113 19.62 3.50 -18.53
N PHE A 114 18.74 4.48 -18.67
CA PHE A 114 18.30 4.98 -19.97
C PHE A 114 19.19 6.13 -20.45
N SER A 115 19.45 6.18 -21.75
CA SER A 115 20.27 7.21 -22.39
C SER A 115 19.47 8.44 -22.84
N SER A 116 18.15 8.51 -22.58
CA SER A 116 17.31 9.63 -23.01
C SER A 116 17.59 10.88 -22.16
N SER A 117 17.65 12.04 -22.81
CA SER A 117 17.92 13.34 -22.16
C SER A 117 16.94 13.63 -21.01
N THR A 118 15.65 13.37 -21.22
CA THR A 118 14.59 13.54 -20.21
C THR A 118 14.82 12.67 -18.98
N PHE A 119 15.21 11.41 -19.14
CA PHE A 119 15.49 10.52 -18.03
C PHE A 119 16.71 10.97 -17.23
N LEU A 120 17.78 11.38 -17.93
CA LEU A 120 18.99 11.89 -17.28
C LEU A 120 18.70 13.18 -16.50
N TYR A 121 17.88 14.07 -17.05
CA TYR A 121 17.42 15.28 -16.37
C TYR A 121 16.66 14.97 -15.08
N LEU A 122 15.68 14.06 -15.13
CA LEU A 122 14.92 13.62 -13.95
C LEU A 122 15.83 12.94 -12.91
N LYS A 123 16.76 12.11 -13.36
CA LYS A 123 17.74 11.41 -12.52
C LYS A 123 18.69 12.38 -11.80
N TRP A 124 19.08 13.48 -12.44
CA TRP A 124 19.89 14.51 -11.79
C TRP A 124 19.12 15.27 -10.70
N ARG A 125 17.81 15.42 -10.86
CA ARG A 125 16.94 16.21 -9.96
C ARG A 125 16.05 15.36 -9.06
N VAL A 126 16.42 14.10 -8.75
CA VAL A 126 15.59 13.13 -8.00
C VAL A 126 14.93 13.72 -6.76
N LYS A 127 15.68 14.45 -5.91
CA LYS A 127 15.12 15.06 -4.69
C LYS A 127 14.00 16.06 -5.02
N LYS A 128 14.20 16.91 -6.01
CA LYS A 128 13.21 17.91 -6.46
C LYS A 128 12.01 17.22 -7.10
N VAL A 129 12.24 16.20 -7.93
CA VAL A 129 11.15 15.41 -8.56
C VAL A 129 10.26 14.78 -7.49
N ILE A 130 10.86 14.10 -6.50
CA ILE A 130 10.10 13.49 -5.40
C ILE A 130 9.30 14.52 -4.61
N LEU A 131 9.91 15.66 -4.27
CA LEU A 131 9.21 16.72 -3.53
C LEU A 131 8.03 17.29 -4.32
N MET A 132 8.19 17.50 -5.63
CA MET A 132 7.11 17.99 -6.49
C MET A 132 5.99 16.97 -6.60
N ILE A 133 6.31 15.68 -6.73
CA ILE A 133 5.29 14.61 -6.75
C ILE A 133 4.55 14.62 -5.42
N LEU A 134 5.26 14.62 -4.28
CA LEU A 134 4.67 14.66 -2.94
C LEU A 134 3.70 15.85 -2.77
N LEU A 135 4.09 17.04 -3.23
CA LEU A 135 3.21 18.20 -3.19
C LEU A 135 1.97 18.01 -4.07
N GLY A 136 2.15 17.44 -5.26
CA GLY A 136 1.04 17.08 -6.16
C GLY A 136 0.07 16.08 -5.52
N THR A 137 0.58 15.08 -4.77
CA THR A 137 -0.29 14.10 -4.11
C THR A 137 -1.18 14.75 -3.05
N LEU A 138 -0.69 15.77 -2.33
CA LEU A 138 -1.50 16.51 -1.35
C LEU A 138 -2.71 17.21 -2.00
N VAL A 139 -2.58 17.69 -3.23
CA VAL A 139 -3.72 18.25 -3.99
C VAL A 139 -4.75 17.16 -4.28
N PHE A 140 -4.29 15.97 -4.72
CA PHE A 140 -5.19 14.82 -4.92
C PHE A 140 -5.85 14.36 -3.62
N LEU A 141 -5.14 14.40 -2.49
CA LEU A 141 -5.70 14.10 -1.17
C LEU A 141 -6.84 15.06 -0.84
N PHE A 142 -6.60 16.36 -1.02
CA PHE A 142 -7.60 17.40 -0.77
C PHE A 142 -8.87 17.17 -1.60
N LEU A 143 -8.72 16.90 -2.91
CA LEU A 143 -9.85 16.63 -3.80
C LEU A 143 -10.62 15.36 -3.39
N ASN A 144 -9.91 14.29 -3.00
CA ASN A 144 -10.53 13.05 -2.55
C ASN A 144 -11.33 13.26 -1.24
N VAL A 145 -10.73 13.95 -0.27
CA VAL A 145 -11.38 14.30 1.01
C VAL A 145 -12.60 15.19 0.78
N LEU A 146 -12.52 16.17 -0.13
CA LEU A 146 -13.64 17.05 -0.48
C LEU A 146 -14.80 16.27 -1.09
N GLN A 147 -14.51 15.40 -2.06
CA GLN A 147 -15.52 14.56 -2.71
C GLN A 147 -16.25 13.68 -1.69
N ILE A 148 -15.50 13.09 -0.75
CA ILE A 148 -16.07 12.22 0.28
C ILE A 148 -16.86 13.02 1.32
N HIS A 149 -16.42 14.23 1.64
CA HIS A 149 -17.21 15.13 2.48
C HIS A 149 -18.59 15.42 1.87
N ILE A 150 -18.66 15.62 0.55
CA ILE A 150 -19.93 15.80 -0.17
C ILE A 150 -20.79 14.53 -0.03
N HIS A 151 -20.25 13.34 -0.30
CA HIS A 151 -20.98 12.07 -0.12
C HIS A 151 -21.51 11.88 1.30
N ILE A 152 -20.73 12.23 2.32
CA ILE A 152 -21.14 12.16 3.73
C ILE A 152 -22.26 13.15 4.02
N LYS A 153 -22.19 14.36 3.46
CA LYS A 153 -23.23 15.38 3.62
C LYS A 153 -24.55 14.91 2.98
N ASP A 154 -24.50 14.40 1.76
CA ASP A 154 -25.67 13.91 1.03
C ASP A 154 -26.34 12.72 1.75
N TRP A 155 -25.54 11.85 2.38
CA TRP A 155 -26.07 10.75 3.19
C TRP A 155 -26.70 11.21 4.52
N LEU A 156 -26.16 12.27 5.13
CA LEU A 156 -26.65 12.80 6.41
C LEU A 156 -27.79 13.81 6.27
N ASP A 157 -28.02 14.38 5.09
CA ASP A 157 -29.04 15.41 4.87
C ASP A 157 -30.46 14.81 4.96
N PRO A 158 -31.18 15.04 6.07
CA PRO A 158 -32.48 14.46 6.29
C PRO A 158 -33.51 15.49 5.83
N TYR A 159 -33.74 15.61 4.52
CA TYR A 159 -34.91 16.35 4.05
C TYR A 159 -36.18 15.55 4.44
N GLY A 160 -36.66 15.79 5.66
CA GLY A 160 -38.03 15.50 6.12
C GLY A 160 -38.46 14.03 6.22
N ARG A 161 -37.57 13.04 6.30
CA ARG A 161 -37.99 11.63 6.37
C ARG A 161 -38.00 11.08 7.80
N ASN A 162 -39.19 10.70 8.27
CA ASN A 162 -39.37 9.61 9.23
C ASN A 162 -38.96 8.30 8.53
N THR A 163 -37.65 8.06 8.41
CA THR A 163 -37.08 6.91 7.70
C THR A 163 -37.15 5.64 8.57
N THR A 164 -37.75 4.59 8.03
CA THR A 164 -37.71 3.24 8.61
C THR A 164 -36.31 2.64 8.48
N TRP A 165 -35.97 1.67 9.33
CA TRP A 165 -34.65 1.00 9.34
C TRP A 165 -34.23 0.46 7.96
N ASN A 166 -35.16 -0.10 7.18
CA ASN A 166 -34.88 -0.61 5.84
C ASN A 166 -34.45 0.47 4.85
N SER A 167 -35.03 1.68 4.93
CA SER A 167 -34.61 2.81 4.08
C SER A 167 -33.18 3.25 4.40
N ARG A 168 -32.80 3.30 5.69
CA ARG A 168 -31.43 3.63 6.12
C ARG A 168 -30.38 2.61 5.67
N MET A 169 -30.72 1.31 5.64
CA MET A 169 -29.79 0.29 5.13
C MET A 169 -29.57 0.39 3.62
N SER A 170 -30.61 0.71 2.85
CA SER A 170 -30.48 0.96 1.41
C SER A 170 -29.62 2.20 1.14
N ASP A 171 -29.86 3.29 1.87
CA ASP A 171 -29.09 4.53 1.75
C ASP A 171 -27.61 4.31 2.12
N PHE A 172 -27.33 3.45 3.12
CA PHE A 172 -25.97 3.07 3.50
C PHE A 172 -25.24 2.26 2.41
N ALA A 173 -25.92 1.33 1.73
CA ALA A 173 -25.31 0.56 0.64
C ALA A 173 -24.89 1.47 -0.53
N THR A 174 -25.75 2.44 -0.90
CA THR A 174 -25.43 3.45 -1.91
C THR A 174 -24.28 4.34 -1.48
N PHE A 175 -24.25 4.78 -0.23
CA PHE A 175 -23.13 5.55 0.34
C PHE A 175 -21.80 4.76 0.30
N SER A 176 -21.79 3.50 0.78
CA SER A 176 -20.62 2.62 0.72
C SER A 176 -20.08 2.47 -0.70
N TRP A 177 -20.98 2.25 -1.66
CA TRP A 177 -20.64 2.13 -3.07
C TRP A 177 -19.99 3.42 -3.61
N GLN A 178 -20.52 4.59 -3.29
CA GLN A 178 -19.96 5.90 -3.71
C GLN A 178 -18.57 6.15 -3.11
N ILE A 179 -18.36 5.82 -1.83
CA ILE A 179 -17.05 5.94 -1.18
C ILE A 179 -16.03 5.02 -1.83
N LYS A 180 -16.35 3.73 -2.01
CA LYS A 180 -15.45 2.76 -2.65
C LYS A 180 -15.15 3.11 -4.10
N PHE A 181 -16.14 3.62 -4.84
CA PHE A 181 -15.95 4.14 -6.20
C PHE A 181 -14.92 5.28 -6.20
N THR A 182 -15.15 6.31 -5.38
CA THR A 182 -14.26 7.47 -5.28
C THR A 182 -12.84 7.04 -4.93
N VAL A 183 -12.66 6.21 -3.89
CA VAL A 183 -11.34 5.69 -3.50
C VAL A 183 -10.67 4.93 -4.65
N THR A 184 -11.43 4.11 -5.40
CA THR A 184 -10.90 3.34 -6.52
C THR A 184 -10.43 4.22 -7.68
N ILE A 185 -11.22 5.24 -8.04
CA ILE A 185 -10.87 6.20 -9.10
C ILE A 185 -9.62 7.00 -8.71
N PHE A 186 -9.56 7.52 -7.49
CA PHE A 186 -8.38 8.25 -7.00
C PHE A 186 -7.14 7.34 -6.88
N SER A 187 -7.32 6.03 -6.71
CA SER A 187 -6.22 5.04 -6.65
C SER A 187 -5.67 4.66 -8.04
N LEU A 188 -6.43 4.92 -9.12
CA LEU A 188 -6.00 4.59 -10.49
C LEU A 188 -4.75 5.37 -10.91
N ILE A 189 -4.65 6.65 -10.49
CA ILE A 189 -3.50 7.51 -10.82
C ILE A 189 -2.19 6.97 -10.20
N PRO A 190 -2.06 6.78 -8.88
CA PRO A 190 -0.83 6.24 -8.31
C PRO A 190 -0.54 4.82 -8.81
N PHE A 191 -1.56 4.01 -9.07
CA PHE A 191 -1.41 2.67 -9.64
C PHE A 191 -0.78 2.69 -11.04
N THR A 192 -1.35 3.46 -11.97
CA THR A 192 -0.85 3.57 -13.35
C THR A 192 0.57 4.13 -13.39
N VAL A 193 0.88 5.15 -12.58
CA VAL A 193 2.22 5.72 -12.48
C VAL A 193 3.24 4.69 -11.97
N ALA A 194 2.90 3.91 -10.95
CA ALA A 194 3.79 2.87 -10.45
C ALA A 194 3.95 1.72 -11.45
N LEU A 195 2.87 1.31 -12.12
CA LEU A 195 2.89 0.30 -13.17
C LEU A 195 3.88 0.70 -14.28
N ILE A 196 3.75 1.92 -14.81
CA ILE A 196 4.69 2.46 -15.81
C ILE A 196 6.12 2.44 -15.25
N SER A 197 6.30 2.88 -14.00
CA SER A 197 7.63 2.94 -13.38
C SER A 197 8.27 1.56 -13.23
N PHE A 198 7.51 0.55 -12.81
CA PHE A 198 8.00 -0.82 -12.69
C PHE A 198 8.26 -1.47 -14.05
N LEU A 199 7.40 -1.26 -15.04
CA LEU A 199 7.61 -1.78 -16.40
C LEU A 199 8.89 -1.19 -17.02
N LEU A 200 9.12 0.12 -16.87
CA LEU A 200 10.36 0.75 -17.31
C LEU A 200 11.58 0.18 -16.56
N LEU A 201 11.47 -0.04 -15.25
CA LEU A 201 12.56 -0.60 -14.45
C LEU A 201 12.87 -2.05 -14.85
N ILE A 202 11.86 -2.89 -15.07
CA ILE A 202 11.97 -4.26 -15.58
C ILE A 202 12.67 -4.25 -16.94
N PHE A 203 12.20 -3.41 -17.87
CA PHE A 203 12.78 -3.30 -19.20
C PHE A 203 14.26 -2.87 -19.16
N SER A 204 14.59 -1.88 -18.34
CA SER A 204 15.98 -1.44 -18.14
C SER A 204 16.86 -2.55 -17.59
N LEU A 205 16.39 -3.25 -16.54
CA LEU A 205 17.14 -4.34 -15.89
C LEU A 205 17.35 -5.52 -16.84
N TRP A 206 16.31 -5.91 -17.58
CA TRP A 206 16.37 -6.99 -18.56
C TRP A 206 17.34 -6.68 -19.70
N LYS A 207 17.29 -5.46 -20.25
CA LYS A 207 18.24 -5.00 -21.27
C LYS A 207 19.69 -5.03 -20.75
N HIS A 208 19.91 -4.59 -19.51
CA HIS A 208 21.24 -4.61 -18.89
C HIS A 208 21.75 -6.04 -18.68
N LEU A 209 20.89 -6.92 -18.17
CA LEU A 209 21.20 -8.33 -17.93
C LEU A 209 21.59 -9.05 -19.23
N ARG A 210 20.84 -8.84 -20.32
CA ARG A 210 21.14 -9.44 -21.64
C ARG A 210 22.51 -8.98 -22.16
N LYS A 211 22.85 -7.70 -22.02
CA LYS A 211 24.18 -7.17 -22.38
C LYS A 211 25.30 -7.78 -21.53
N MET A 212 25.06 -8.02 -20.24
CA MET A 212 26.06 -8.64 -19.38
C MET A 212 26.34 -10.10 -19.75
N GLN A 213 25.28 -10.86 -20.08
CA GLN A 213 25.37 -12.28 -20.48
C GLN A 213 26.12 -12.49 -21.80
N LEU A 214 25.91 -11.62 -22.79
CA LEU A 214 26.62 -11.68 -24.07
C LEU A 214 28.13 -11.36 -23.95
N ASN A 215 28.53 -10.65 -22.89
CA ASN A 215 29.88 -10.09 -22.73
C ASN A 215 30.73 -10.75 -21.62
N SER A 216 30.52 -12.01 -21.21
CA SER A 216 31.46 -12.62 -20.23
C SER A 216 31.56 -14.15 -20.14
N LYS A 217 32.83 -14.61 -20.17
CA LYS A 217 33.34 -15.85 -19.58
C LYS A 217 33.92 -15.54 -18.18
N GLY A 218 33.41 -16.14 -17.10
CA GLY A 218 34.25 -16.48 -15.92
C GLY A 218 34.05 -15.79 -14.56
N LEU A 219 33.79 -14.48 -14.44
CA LEU A 219 33.87 -13.78 -13.11
C LEU A 219 32.60 -12.98 -12.70
N LYS A 220 31.46 -13.17 -13.38
CA LYS A 220 30.28 -12.27 -13.29
C LYS A 220 29.08 -12.80 -12.51
N ASP A 221 29.11 -14.03 -12.01
CA ASP A 221 27.92 -14.69 -11.46
C ASP A 221 27.29 -13.98 -10.26
N LEU A 222 28.08 -13.35 -9.39
CA LEU A 222 27.58 -12.60 -8.23
C LEU A 222 26.83 -11.32 -8.60
N LYS A 223 27.33 -10.52 -9.55
CA LYS A 223 26.67 -9.29 -10.01
C LYS A 223 25.41 -9.61 -10.82
N THR A 224 25.49 -10.61 -11.69
CA THR A 224 24.34 -11.12 -12.45
C THR A 224 23.24 -11.62 -11.51
N LYS A 225 23.60 -12.37 -10.45
CA LYS A 225 22.66 -12.83 -9.42
C LYS A 225 22.00 -11.68 -8.66
N ALA A 226 22.74 -10.62 -8.36
CA ALA A 226 22.18 -9.42 -7.73
C ALA A 226 21.15 -8.71 -8.64
N HIS A 227 21.44 -8.57 -9.94
CA HIS A 227 20.50 -7.98 -10.90
C HIS A 227 19.25 -8.86 -11.09
N ILE A 228 19.39 -10.19 -11.16
CA ILE A 228 18.26 -11.12 -11.23
C ILE A 228 17.40 -11.04 -9.97
N ASN A 229 18.01 -10.98 -8.79
CA ASN A 229 17.26 -10.83 -7.54
C ASN A 229 16.52 -9.49 -7.48
N ALA A 230 17.15 -8.39 -7.92
CA ALA A 230 16.48 -7.09 -8.02
C ALA A 230 15.27 -7.15 -8.97
N LEU A 231 15.40 -7.82 -10.12
CA LEU A 231 14.30 -8.02 -11.06
C LEU A 231 13.15 -8.82 -10.42
N LYS A 232 13.45 -9.92 -9.71
CA LYS A 232 12.45 -10.71 -8.98
C LYS A 232 11.71 -9.86 -7.95
N THR A 233 12.43 -9.08 -7.13
CA THR A 233 11.83 -8.17 -6.14
C THR A 233 10.90 -7.15 -6.80
N VAL A 234 11.32 -6.54 -7.91
CA VAL A 234 10.51 -5.56 -8.65
C VAL A 234 9.23 -6.19 -9.22
N ILE A 235 9.33 -7.40 -9.80
CA ILE A 235 8.16 -8.13 -10.31
C ILE A 235 7.21 -8.49 -9.16
N SER A 236 7.72 -8.96 -8.02
CA SER A 236 6.91 -9.24 -6.84
C SER A 236 6.19 -7.99 -6.32
N PHE A 237 6.85 -6.83 -6.30
CA PHE A 237 6.18 -5.57 -5.96
C PHE A 237 5.07 -5.20 -6.93
N LEU A 238 5.32 -5.36 -8.23
CA LEU A 238 4.32 -5.07 -9.25
C LEU A 238 3.08 -5.97 -9.10
N LEU A 239 3.29 -7.27 -8.91
CA LEU A 239 2.20 -8.24 -8.72
C LEU A 239 1.37 -7.93 -7.46
N LEU A 240 2.02 -7.63 -6.34
CA LEU A 240 1.32 -7.25 -5.11
C LEU A 240 0.54 -5.96 -5.27
N TYR A 241 1.08 -4.99 -6.01
CA TYR A 241 0.40 -3.73 -6.20
C TYR A 241 -0.81 -3.88 -7.13
N ALA A 242 -0.68 -4.71 -8.17
CA ALA A 242 -1.79 -5.09 -9.04
C ALA A 242 -2.87 -5.88 -8.30
N SER A 243 -2.50 -6.83 -7.44
CA SER A 243 -3.48 -7.59 -6.64
C SER A 243 -4.25 -6.69 -5.68
N PHE A 244 -3.60 -5.71 -5.06
CA PHE A 244 -4.26 -4.72 -4.22
C PHE A 244 -5.24 -3.85 -5.01
N PHE A 245 -4.82 -3.32 -6.15
CA PHE A 245 -5.72 -2.52 -6.98
C PHE A 245 -6.92 -3.34 -7.49
N LEU A 246 -6.68 -4.60 -7.85
CA LEU A 246 -7.74 -5.52 -8.25
C LEU A 246 -8.70 -5.83 -7.09
N SER A 247 -8.22 -5.97 -5.85
CA SER A 247 -9.09 -6.18 -4.70
C SER A 247 -10.00 -4.96 -4.42
N LEU A 248 -9.50 -3.73 -4.62
CA LEU A 248 -10.32 -2.52 -4.56
C LEU A 248 -11.41 -2.52 -5.65
N LEU A 249 -11.05 -2.83 -6.89
CA LEU A 249 -12.00 -2.92 -8.01
C LEU A 249 -13.10 -3.97 -7.75
N ILE A 250 -12.71 -5.17 -7.35
CA ILE A 250 -13.65 -6.25 -7.05
C ILE A 250 -14.52 -5.87 -5.85
N SER A 251 -13.96 -5.25 -4.80
CA SER A 251 -14.75 -4.80 -3.64
C SER A 251 -15.77 -3.72 -4.00
N TRP A 252 -15.46 -2.86 -4.97
CA TRP A 252 -16.41 -1.87 -5.45
C TRP A 252 -17.55 -2.55 -6.23
N ILE A 253 -17.21 -3.49 -7.13
CA ILE A 253 -18.20 -4.25 -7.90
C ILE A 253 -19.06 -5.13 -6.98
N SER A 254 -18.49 -5.73 -5.93
CA SER A 254 -19.21 -6.62 -5.01
C SER A 254 -20.33 -5.92 -4.25
N ASP A 255 -20.17 -4.63 -3.96
CA ASP A 255 -21.21 -3.83 -3.28
C ASP A 255 -22.45 -3.65 -4.16
N LEU A 256 -22.28 -3.60 -5.49
CA LEU A 256 -23.40 -3.57 -6.44
C LEU A 256 -24.26 -4.84 -6.36
N TYR A 257 -23.62 -5.98 -6.14
CA TYR A 257 -24.28 -7.29 -6.05
C TYR A 257 -24.56 -7.76 -4.62
N GLN A 258 -24.28 -6.92 -3.61
CA GLN A 258 -24.45 -7.20 -2.17
C GLN A 258 -23.81 -8.54 -1.73
N ASN A 259 -22.70 -8.94 -2.35
CA ASN A 259 -22.07 -10.23 -2.09
C ASN A 259 -21.07 -10.14 -0.92
N LYS A 260 -21.54 -10.52 0.28
CA LYS A 260 -20.76 -10.46 1.53
C LYS A 260 -19.48 -11.31 1.49
N LEU A 261 -19.52 -12.50 0.87
CA LEU A 261 -18.36 -13.39 0.77
C LEU A 261 -17.26 -12.76 -0.08
N VAL A 262 -17.61 -12.17 -1.23
CA VAL A 262 -16.66 -11.48 -2.11
C VAL A 262 -16.06 -10.27 -1.40
N HIS A 263 -16.88 -9.50 -0.67
CA HIS A 263 -16.37 -8.37 0.11
C HIS A 263 -15.34 -8.81 1.17
N MET A 264 -15.62 -9.89 1.90
CA MET A 264 -14.68 -10.47 2.87
C MET A 264 -13.38 -10.95 2.22
N LEU A 265 -13.46 -11.60 1.06
CA LEU A 265 -12.27 -12.01 0.31
C LEU A 265 -11.45 -10.80 -0.16
N CYS A 266 -12.11 -9.72 -0.59
CA CYS A 266 -11.42 -8.48 -0.99
C CYS A 266 -10.72 -7.81 0.19
N LEU A 267 -11.32 -7.81 1.38
CA LEU A 267 -10.68 -7.30 2.59
C LEU A 267 -9.42 -8.10 2.94
N ALA A 268 -9.51 -9.43 2.93
CA ALA A 268 -8.36 -10.31 3.15
C ALA A 268 -7.26 -10.10 2.09
N MET A 269 -7.63 -10.02 0.79
CA MET A 269 -6.65 -9.72 -0.26
C MET A 269 -6.04 -8.32 -0.12
N GLY A 270 -6.82 -7.35 0.38
CA GLY A 270 -6.37 -5.99 0.64
C GLY A 270 -5.32 -5.92 1.76
N SER A 271 -5.43 -6.75 2.79
CA SER A 271 -4.48 -6.80 3.92
C SER A 271 -3.17 -7.52 3.61
N ILE A 272 -3.15 -8.40 2.59
CA ILE A 272 -1.93 -9.05 2.09
C ILE A 272 -0.90 -8.00 1.63
N TYR A 273 -1.34 -6.95 0.93
CA TYR A 273 -0.44 -5.98 0.30
C TYR A 273 0.42 -5.20 1.33
N PRO A 274 -0.15 -4.53 2.35
CA PRO A 274 0.63 -3.84 3.37
C PRO A 274 1.63 -4.73 4.11
N ALA A 275 1.31 -6.01 4.32
CA ALA A 275 2.16 -6.97 5.01
C ALA A 275 3.31 -7.49 4.13
N ILE A 276 3.01 -8.08 2.98
CA ILE A 276 4.03 -8.71 2.13
C ILE A 276 4.97 -7.66 1.54
N HIS A 277 4.44 -6.50 1.12
CA HIS A 277 5.29 -5.47 0.54
C HIS A 277 6.33 -4.95 1.55
N SER A 278 6.01 -4.92 2.85
CA SER A 278 6.97 -4.48 3.86
C SER A 278 8.09 -5.50 4.08
N PHE A 279 7.81 -6.80 3.99
CA PHE A 279 8.88 -7.82 3.95
C PHE A 279 9.80 -7.69 2.74
N ILE A 280 9.22 -7.48 1.56
CA ILE A 280 10.03 -7.32 0.35
C ILE A 280 10.90 -6.06 0.47
N LEU A 281 10.41 -4.98 1.10
CA LEU A 281 11.23 -3.80 1.40
C LEU A 281 12.38 -4.11 2.36
N ILE A 282 12.14 -4.88 3.42
CA ILE A 282 13.19 -5.31 4.35
C ILE A 282 14.27 -6.08 3.61
N TRP A 283 13.89 -7.02 2.73
CA TRP A 283 14.84 -7.84 1.99
C TRP A 283 15.57 -7.10 0.85
N GLY A 284 14.86 -6.17 0.20
CA GLY A 284 15.35 -5.38 -0.93
C GLY A 284 16.29 -4.25 -0.50
N ASN A 285 16.15 -3.72 0.72
CA ASN A 285 17.01 -2.69 1.26
C ASN A 285 18.17 -3.30 2.06
N ALA A 286 19.41 -3.10 1.62
CA ALA A 286 20.60 -3.65 2.28
C ALA A 286 20.70 -3.26 3.77
N LYS A 287 20.31 -2.03 4.13
CA LYS A 287 20.31 -1.54 5.52
C LYS A 287 19.32 -2.34 6.37
N LEU A 288 18.07 -2.43 5.93
CA LEU A 288 17.01 -3.14 6.65
C LEU A 288 17.32 -4.64 6.73
N ARG A 289 17.82 -5.24 5.64
CA ARG A 289 18.21 -6.65 5.60
C ARG A 289 19.32 -6.96 6.59
N GLN A 290 20.38 -6.16 6.63
CA GLN A 290 21.49 -6.35 7.56
C GLN A 290 21.01 -6.25 9.02
N ALA A 291 20.20 -5.24 9.34
CA ALA A 291 19.63 -5.09 10.66
C ALA A 291 18.78 -6.30 11.07
N PHE A 292 17.97 -6.83 10.15
CA PHE A 292 17.12 -7.98 10.39
C PHE A 292 17.95 -9.24 10.70
N LEU A 293 18.98 -9.52 9.89
CA LEU A 293 19.88 -10.66 10.10
C LEU A 293 20.65 -10.59 11.42
N LEU A 294 21.07 -9.38 11.82
CA LEU A 294 21.74 -9.18 13.11
C LEU A 294 20.79 -9.42 14.29
N MET A 295 19.53 -8.99 14.18
CA MET A 295 18.52 -9.20 15.20
C MET A 295 18.22 -10.70 15.37
N THR A 296 18.01 -11.42 14.26
CA THR A 296 17.73 -12.86 14.31
C THR A 296 18.92 -13.65 14.86
N ALA A 297 20.14 -13.32 14.46
CA ALA A 297 21.35 -13.95 15.01
C ALA A 297 21.47 -13.76 16.53
N LYS A 298 21.18 -12.55 17.05
CA LYS A 298 21.21 -12.28 18.50
C LYS A 298 20.13 -13.01 19.27
N VAL A 299 18.93 -13.18 18.69
CA VAL A 299 17.85 -13.95 19.32
C VAL A 299 18.19 -15.44 19.35
N CYS A 300 18.75 -15.97 18.26
CA CYS A 300 19.21 -17.36 18.22
C CYS A 300 20.38 -17.64 19.16
N ALA A 301 21.29 -16.67 19.38
CA ALA A 301 22.42 -16.81 20.30
C ALA A 301 22.03 -16.72 21.80
N LYS A 302 20.79 -16.31 22.11
CA LYS A 302 20.25 -16.25 23.47
C LYS A 302 19.38 -17.44 23.85
N ARG A 303 19.09 -18.34 22.90
CA ARG A 303 18.45 -19.64 23.12
C ARG A 303 19.51 -20.71 23.27
#